data_AF-G8F214-F1
#
_entry.id   AF-G8F214-F1
#
_cell.length_a   1.000
_cell.length_b   1.000
_cell.length_c   1.000
_cell.angle_alpha   90.00
_cell.angle_beta   90.00
_cell.angle_gamma   90.00
#
_symmetry.space_group_name_H-M   'P 1'
#
loop_
_entity.id
_entity.type
_entity.pdbx_description
1 polymer ?
#
loop_
_entity_poly.entity_id
_entity_poly.type
_entity_poly.pdbx_seq_one_letter_code
_entity_poly.pdbx_strand_id
1 'polypeptide(L)' 'MDRTYRILFLVSAATGAHSQVQLVQFGPEVKQPVASVKVFCKASGYSFTTYGMNWVRQVPGEGFEW' A
#
# COMPACT_ATOMS: atom_id res chain seq x y z
N MET A 1 -32.50 22.94 -21.51
CA MET A 1 -31.78 21.85 -20.83
C MET A 1 -32.37 21.69 -19.45
N ASP A 2 -33.15 20.63 -19.27
CA ASP A 2 -33.94 20.36 -18.07
C ASP A 2 -33.03 20.12 -16.84
N ARG A 3 -33.47 20.59 -15.66
CA ARG A 3 -32.79 20.48 -14.36
C ARG A 3 -32.32 19.05 -14.06
N THR A 4 -33.08 18.07 -14.51
CA THR A 4 -32.82 16.63 -14.42
C THR A 4 -31.54 16.26 -15.16
N TYR A 5 -31.32 16.77 -16.38
CA TYR A 5 -30.09 16.52 -17.12
C TYR A 5 -28.87 17.11 -16.41
N ARG A 6 -28.99 18.33 -15.87
CA ARG A 6 -27.88 18.96 -15.12
C ARG A 6 -27.50 18.16 -13.88
N ILE A 7 -28.48 17.60 -13.16
CA ILE A 7 -28.25 16.75 -11.98
C ILE A 7 -27.60 15.43 -12.40
N LEU A 8 -28.08 14.79 -13.47
CA LEU A 8 -27.51 13.56 -14.01
C LEU A 8 -26.03 13.72 -14.41
N PHE A 9 -25.67 14.82 -15.09
CA PHE A 9 -24.29 15.11 -15.48
C PHE A 9 -23.34 15.28 -14.28
N LEU A 10 -23.79 15.91 -13.18
CA LEU A 10 -22.98 16.08 -11.98
C LEU A 10 -22.76 14.75 -11.24
N VAL A 11 -23.79 13.90 -11.18
CA VAL A 11 -23.70 12.58 -10.54
C VAL A 11 -22.76 11.65 -11.32
N SER A 12 -22.80 11.66 -12.66
CA SER A 12 -21.90 10.83 -13.48
C SER A 12 -20.43 11.24 -13.39
N ALA A 13 -20.14 12.51 -13.15
CA ALA A 13 -18.76 13.01 -13.01
C ALA A 13 -18.13 12.62 -11.65
N ALA A 14 -18.95 12.34 -10.63
CA ALA A 14 -18.49 12.00 -9.29
C ALA A 14 -18.17 10.50 -9.11
N THR A 15 -18.65 9.64 -10.00
CA THR A 15 -18.43 8.18 -9.93
C THR A 15 -17.12 7.77 -10.59
N GLY A 16 -15.99 8.22 -10.04
CA GLY A 16 -14.68 7.63 -10.32
C GLY A 16 -14.42 6.47 -9.36
N ALA A 17 -14.18 5.26 -9.87
CA ALA A 17 -13.70 4.15 -9.04
C ALA A 17 -12.20 4.31 -8.81
N HIS A 18 -11.79 4.65 -7.59
CA HIS A 18 -10.38 4.70 -7.19
C HIS A 18 -9.96 3.35 -6.61
N SER A 19 -8.99 2.68 -7.22
CA SER A 19 -8.35 1.48 -6.65
C SER A 19 -6.95 1.83 -6.15
N GLN A 20 -6.61 1.31 -4.96
CA GLN A 20 -5.29 1.51 -4.35
C GLN A 20 -4.72 0.17 -3.91
N VAL A 21 -3.42 -0.02 -4.15
CA VAL A 21 -2.65 -1.12 -3.58
C VAL A 21 -1.98 -0.63 -2.29
N GLN A 22 -2.09 -1.41 -1.23
CA GLN A 22 -1.46 -1.10 0.05
C GLN A 22 -0.59 -2.26 0.52
N LEU A 23 0.65 -1.95 0.90
CA LEU A 23 1.55 -2.89 1.58
C LEU A 23 1.54 -2.57 3.07
N VAL A 24 1.13 -3.54 3.88
CA VAL A 24 1.02 -3.39 5.33
C VAL A 24 2.08 -4.28 5.98
N GLN A 25 3.00 -3.65 6.72
CA GLN A 25 4.00 -4.35 7.50
C GLN A 25 3.55 -4.47 8.96
N PHE A 26 4.09 -5.47 9.66
CA PHE A 26 3.91 -5.57 11.10
C PHE A 26 4.60 -4.42 11.83
N GLY A 27 4.10 -4.08 13.01
CA GLY A 27 4.64 -2.99 13.81
C GLY A 27 6.09 -3.21 14.24
N PRO A 28 6.79 -2.15 14.68
CA PRO A 28 8.16 -2.26 15.15
C PRO A 28 8.24 -3.20 16.37
N GLU A 29 9.18 -4.14 16.33
CA GLU A 29 9.44 -5.08 17.42
C GLU A 29 10.86 -4.87 17.95
N VAL A 30 10.98 -4.68 19.27
CA VAL A 30 12.29 -4.60 19.95
C VAL A 30 12.63 -5.99 20.49
N LYS A 31 13.75 -6.54 20.05
CA LYS A 31 14.26 -7.83 20.52
C LYS A 31 15.66 -7.72 21.10
N GLN A 32 16.06 -8.77 21.81
CA GLN A 32 17.44 -8.89 22.29
C GLN A 32 18.43 -8.93 21.11
N PRO A 33 19.67 -8.41 21.27
CA PRO A 33 20.62 -8.29 20.16
C PRO A 33 20.97 -9.58 19.42
N VAL A 34 20.82 -10.74 20.08
CA VAL A 34 21.15 -12.07 19.52
C VAL A 34 19.91 -12.78 18.97
N ALA A 35 18.71 -12.24 19.21
CA ALA A 35 17.46 -12.86 18.80
C ALA A 35 17.12 -12.49 17.35
N SER A 36 16.55 -13.45 16.62
CA SER A 36 16.02 -13.20 15.28
C SER A 36 14.67 -12.49 15.33
N VAL A 37 14.51 -11.51 14.43
CA VAL A 37 13.22 -10.85 14.16
C VAL A 37 12.59 -11.48 12.93
N LYS A 38 11.25 -11.59 12.93
CA LYS A 38 10.50 -12.04 11.77
C LYS A 38 9.68 -10.87 11.25
N VAL A 39 9.94 -10.46 10.02
CA VAL A 39 9.20 -9.40 9.34
C VAL A 39 8.11 -10.01 8.46
N PHE A 40 6.97 -9.33 8.37
CA PHE A 40 5.84 -9.72 7.55
C PHE A 40 5.34 -8.54 6.72
N CYS A 41 4.94 -8.80 5.48
CA CYS A 41 4.32 -7.83 4.59
C CYS A 41 3.08 -8.46 3.96
N LYS A 42 1.93 -7.79 4.10
CA LYS A 42 0.66 -8.20 3.49
C LYS A 42 0.24 -7.17 2.45
N ALA A 43 -0.05 -7.62 1.24
CA ALA A 43 -0.74 -6.78 0.26
C ALA A 43 -2.25 -6.77 0.51
N SER A 44 -2.83 -5.59 0.36
CA SER A 44 -4.27 -5.37 0.28
C SER A 44 -4.60 -4.77 -1.09
N GLY A 45 -5.65 -5.25 -1.75
CA GLY A 45 -6.03 -4.84 -3.10
C GLY A 45 -5.14 -5.40 -4.23
N TYR A 46 -4.18 -6.28 -3.92
CA TYR A 46 -3.28 -6.91 -4.89
C TYR A 46 -2.86 -8.31 -4.43
N SER A 47 -2.66 -9.24 -5.37
CA SER A 47 -2.06 -10.55 -5.14
C SER A 47 -0.76 -10.65 -5.94
N PHE A 48 0.31 -11.14 -5.32
CA PHE A 48 1.65 -11.25 -5.91
C PHE A 48 1.73 -12.38 -6.94
N THR A 49 1.07 -12.22 -8.08
CA THR A 49 1.08 -13.20 -9.17
C THR A 49 2.08 -12.86 -10.26
N THR A 50 2.38 -11.58 -10.43
CA THR A 50 3.16 -11.05 -11.57
C THR A 50 4.35 -10.21 -11.15
N TYR A 51 4.29 -9.56 -9.99
CA TYR A 51 5.42 -8.78 -9.44
C TYR A 51 5.96 -9.44 -8.17
N GLY A 52 7.29 -9.51 -8.06
CA GLY A 52 7.98 -10.00 -6.87
C GLY A 52 8.03 -8.97 -5.74
N MET A 53 8.22 -9.45 -4.51
CA MET A 53 8.45 -8.63 -3.33
C MET A 53 9.95 -8.60 -3.02
N ASN A 54 10.51 -7.40 -2.84
CA ASN A 54 11.87 -7.22 -2.36
C ASN A 54 11.85 -6.68 -0.93
N TRP A 55 12.85 -7.05 -0.14
CA TRP A 55 13.09 -6.49 1.18
C TRP A 55 14.18 -5.43 1.07
N VAL A 56 14.03 -4.35 1.82
CA VAL A 56 15.02 -3.28 1.89
C VAL A 56 15.17 -2.89 3.34
N ARG A 57 16.41 -2.77 3.80
CA ARG A 57 16.76 -2.29 5.13
C ARG A 57 17.38 -0.90 5.01
N GLN A 58 16.88 0.04 5.80
CA GLN A 58 17.45 1.38 5.91
C GLN A 58 18.11 1.52 7.27
N VAL A 59 19.42 1.79 7.27
CA VAL A 59 20.18 2.05 8.48
C VAL A 59 20.34 3.57 8.65
N PRO A 60 20.07 4.15 9.84
CA PRO A 60 20.20 5.59 10.04
C PRO A 60 21.60 6.09 9.71
N GLY A 61 21.70 7.07 8.81
CA GLY A 61 22.97 7.66 8.38
C GLY A 61 23.71 6.89 7.29
N GLU A 62 23.23 5.71 6.90
CA GLU A 62 23.82 4.84 5.89
C GLU A 62 22.89 4.69 4.67
N GLY A 63 23.35 3.97 3.65
CA GLY A 63 22.56 3.66 2.45
C GLY A 63 21.45 2.63 2.68
N PHE A 64 20.70 2.36 1.62
CA PHE A 64 19.75 1.24 1.58
C PHE A 64 20.50 -0.07 1.34
N GLU A 65 20.14 -1.10 2.10
CA GLU A 65 20.60 -2.49 1.95
C GLU A 65 19.45 -3.33 1.35
N TRP A 66 19.78 -4.26 0.45
CA TRP A 66 18.83 -5.16 -0.23
C TRP A 66 18.87 -6.58 0.36
#